data_AF-A0A4D4M8S7-F1
#
_entry.id   AF-A0A4D4M8S7-F1
#
_cell.length_a   1.000
_cell.length_b   1.000
_cell.length_c   1.000
_cell.angle_alpha   90.00
_cell.angle_beta   90.00
_cell.angle_gamma   90.00
#
_symmetry.space_group_name_H-M   'P 1'
#
loop_
_entity.id
_entity.type
_entity.pdbx_description
1 polymer ?
#
loop_
_entity_poly.entity_id
_entity_poly.type
_entity_poly.pdbx_seq_one_letter_code
_entity_poly.pdbx_strand_id
1 'polypeptide(L)' 'MNCHLHFDHCGGNPLLAGKPILVQDVELATARRGNYTIDDLIDFPGAAYEELVLVGAVC' A
#
# COMPACT_ATOMS: atom_id res chain seq x y z
N MET A 1 1.18 9.18 1.08
CA MET A 1 1.99 8.47 0.08
C MET A 1 2.89 7.52 0.83
N ASN A 2 2.83 6.23 0.52
CA ASN A 2 3.70 5.22 1.10
C ASN A 2 4.86 4.94 0.15
N CYS A 3 6.10 4.95 0.65
CA CYS A 3 7.26 4.51 -0.13
C CYS A 3 7.33 2.98 -0.23
N HIS A 4 6.86 2.28 0.80
CA HIS A 4 6.62 0.83 0.84
C HIS A 4 5.58 0.51 1.94
N LEU A 5 5.07 -0.72 2.01
CA LEU A 5 3.91 -1.14 2.80
C LEU A 5 4.25 -2.06 3.99
N HIS A 6 5.46 -1.97 4.53
CA HIS A 6 5.76 -2.60 5.82
C HIS A 6 4.97 -1.95 6.97
N PHE A 7 4.73 -2.71 8.04
CA PHE A 7 3.81 -2.32 9.13
C PHE A 7 4.15 -0.97 9.77
N ASP A 8 5.43 -0.62 9.84
CA ASP A 8 5.94 0.62 10.43
C ASP A 8 5.71 1.84 9.53
N HIS A 9 5.40 1.61 8.25
CA HIS A 9 5.08 2.64 7.26
C HIS A 9 3.57 2.71 6.99
N CYS A 10 2.91 1.55 6.83
CA CYS A 10 1.50 1.47 6.47
C CYS A 10 0.55 1.36 7.68
N GLY A 11 1.05 1.23 8.91
CA GLY A 11 0.23 0.99 10.11
C GLY A 11 -0.84 2.04 10.40
N GLY A 12 -0.65 3.27 9.92
CA GLY A 12 -1.65 4.35 10.03
C GLY A 12 -2.70 4.38 8.92
N ASN A 13 -2.55 3.59 7.85
CA ASN A 13 -3.43 3.64 6.68
C ASN A 13 -4.93 3.45 7.01
N PRO A 14 -5.34 2.54 7.91
CA PRO A 14 -6.75 2.41 8.29
C PRO A 14 -7.38 3.69 8.83
N LEU A 15 -6.61 4.61 9.43
CA LEU A 15 -7.10 5.91 9.91
C LEU A 15 -7.43 6.89 8.76
N LEU A 16 -7.08 6.54 7.53
CA LEU A 16 -7.29 7.33 6.32
C LEU A 16 -8.38 6.74 5.41
N ALA A 17 -9.22 5.83 5.91
CA ALA A 17 -10.31 5.22 5.15
C ALA A 17 -11.12 6.25 4.35
N GLY A 18 -11.34 5.95 3.06
CA GLY A 18 -12.03 6.83 2.12
C GLY A 18 -11.16 7.95 1.51
N LYS A 19 -9.89 8.10 1.92
CA LYS A 19 -8.93 9.01 1.28
C LYS A 19 -7.98 8.23 0.37
N PRO A 20 -7.58 8.79 -0.79
CA PRO A 20 -6.59 8.15 -1.65
C PRO A 20 -5.24 7.94 -0.95
N ILE A 21 -4.69 6.74 -1.11
CA ILE A 21 -3.35 6.34 -0.69
C ILE A 21 -2.52 6.08 -1.94
N LEU A 22 -1.59 6.99 -2.22
CA LEU A 22 -0.61 6.81 -3.30
C LEU A 22 0.40 5.73 -2.91
N VAL A 23 0.58 4.76 -3.80
CA VAL A 23 1.50 3.63 -3.65
C VAL A 23 2.01 3.15 -5.01
N GLN A 24 3.17 2.52 -5.06
CA GLN A 24 3.66 1.89 -6.28
C GLN A 24 2.84 0.62 -6.58
N ASP A 25 2.57 0.36 -7.86
CA ASP A 25 1.81 -0.80 -8.33
C ASP A 25 2.43 -2.14 -7.89
N VAL A 26 3.73 -2.30 -8.09
CA VAL A 26 4.49 -3.50 -7.72
C VAL A 26 4.49 -3.74 -6.21
N GLU A 27 4.44 -2.66 -5.44
CA GLU A 27 4.46 -2.72 -3.98
C GLU A 27 3.11 -3.22 -3.45
N LEU A 28 2.01 -2.63 -3.94
CA LEU A 28 0.66 -3.06 -3.57
C LEU A 28 0.40 -4.52 -4.00
N ALA A 29 0.82 -4.87 -5.21
CA ALA A 29 0.73 -6.24 -5.70
C ALA A 29 1.56 -7.22 -4.85
N THR A 30 2.70 -6.78 -4.31
CA THR A 30 3.55 -7.59 -3.43
C THR A 30 2.91 -7.77 -2.06
N ALA A 31 2.42 -6.69 -1.46
CA ALA A 31 1.74 -6.74 -0.17
C ALA A 31 0.53 -7.69 -0.18
N ARG A 32 -0.27 -7.66 -1.25
CA ARG A 32 -1.47 -8.52 -1.42
C ARG A 32 -1.17 -10.01 -1.63
N ARG A 33 0.08 -10.40 -1.90
CA ARG A 33 0.47 -11.83 -1.97
C ARG A 33 0.69 -12.44 -0.58
N GLY A 34 0.63 -11.64 0.48
CA GLY A 34 0.83 -12.07 1.86
C GLY A 34 2.31 -12.23 2.23
N ASN A 35 2.58 -12.52 3.51
CA ASN A 35 3.92 -12.65 4.09
C ASN A 35 4.84 -11.44 3.84
N TYR A 36 4.24 -10.26 3.69
CA TYR A 36 4.93 -8.99 3.45
C TYR A 36 4.69 -7.99 4.57
N THR A 37 3.46 -7.96 5.08
CA THR A 37 3.00 -7.09 6.18
C THR A 37 1.79 -7.75 6.85
N ILE A 38 1.02 -7.00 7.64
CA ILE A 38 -0.27 -7.44 8.18
C ILE A 38 -1.35 -7.19 7.12
N ASP A 39 -2.03 -8.25 6.68
CA ASP A 39 -3.01 -8.19 5.58
C ASP A 39 -4.13 -7.17 5.84
N ASP A 40 -4.59 -7.06 7.10
CA ASP A 40 -5.62 -6.10 7.52
C ASP A 40 -5.16 -4.63 7.46
N LEU A 41 -3.86 -4.35 7.27
CA LEU A 41 -3.36 -2.99 7.01
C LEU A 41 -3.38 -2.62 5.51
N ILE A 42 -3.64 -3.61 4.64
CA ILE A 42 -3.66 -3.44 3.18
C ILE A 42 -5.09 -3.34 2.67
N ASP A 43 -5.89 -4.38 2.87
CA ASP A 43 -7.27 -4.43 2.36
C ASP A 43 -8.30 -4.20 3.48
N PHE A 44 -8.10 -3.12 4.25
CA PHE A 44 -9.06 -2.67 5.27
C PHE A 44 -10.32 -2.03 4.65
N PRO A 45 -11.45 -1.98 5.39
CA PRO A 45 -12.64 -1.29 4.93
C PRO A 45 -12.38 0.19 4.58
N GLY A 46 -12.64 0.55 3.34
CA GLY A 46 -12.40 1.91 2.83
C GLY A 46 -10.98 2.18 2.36
N ALA A 47 -10.13 1.15 2.21
CA ALA A 47 -8.87 1.28 1.49
C ALA A 47 -9.14 1.78 0.05
N ALA A 48 -8.48 2.86 -0.33
CA ALA A 48 -8.57 3.46 -1.65
C ALA A 48 -7.16 3.76 -2.15
N TYR A 49 -6.63 2.88 -3.00
CA TYR A 49 -5.29 3.02 -3.55
C TYR A 49 -5.31 3.74 -4.89
N GLU A 50 -4.37 4.67 -5.04
CA GLU A 50 -3.99 5.23 -6.34
C GLU A 50 -2.61 4.68 -6.68
N GLU A 51 -2.58 3.76 -7.64
CA GLU A 51 -1.36 3.06 -8.05
C GLU A 51 -0.52 3.91 -9.01
N LEU A 52 0.73 4.12 -8.64
CA LEU A 52 1.74 4.78 -9.47
C LEU A 52 2.49 3.71 -10.25
N VAL A 53 2.25 3.68 -11.56
CA VAL A 53 2.94 2.76 -12.47
C VAL A 53 4.36 3.28 -12.72
N LEU A 54 5.36 2.49 -12.32
CA LEU A 54 6.75 2.80 -12.62
C LEU A 54 7.05 2.51 -14.10
N VAL A 55 7.14 3.55 -14.91
CA VAL A 55 7.78 3.46 -16.23
C VAL A 55 9.29 3.64 -16.05
N GLY A 56 9.99 2.54 -15.73
CA GLY A 56 11.45 2.45 -15.90
C GLY A 56 12.36 3.03 -14.81
N ALA A 57 12.06 2.85 -13.52
CA ALA A 57 13.05 3.09 -12.46
C ALA A 57 13.12 1.93 -11.47
N VAL A 58 14.33 1.40 -11.38
CA VAL A 58 14.88 0.47 -10.39
C VAL A 58 14.76 1.09 -8.99
N CYS A 59 14.29 0.33 -8.02
CA CYS A 59 14.74 0.42 -6.64
C CYS A 59 15.83 -0.64 -6.41
#